data_AF-A0A2E6N3I9-F1
#
_entry.id   AF-A0A2E6N3I9-F1
#
_cell.length_a   1.000
_cell.length_b   1.000
_cell.length_c   1.000
_cell.angle_alpha   90.00
_cell.angle_beta   90.00
_cell.angle_gamma   90.00
#
_symmetry.space_group_name_H-M   'P 1'
#
loop_
_entity.id
_entity.type
_entity.pdbx_description
1 polymer ?
#
loop_
_entity_poly.entity_id
_entity_poly.type
_entity_poly.pdbx_seq_one_letter_code
_entity_poly.pdbx_strand_id
1 'polypeptide(L)' 'MLSHFLESFVKNLKFTCHIEVKGSNSHHLIEVLFKCLGRAFKKSIQLNTKEVTSTKGLL' A
#
# COMPACT_ATOMS: atom_id res chain seq x y z
N MET A 1 9.54 14.64 1.44
CA MET A 1 8.78 14.00 2.55
C MET A 1 7.94 12.81 2.11
N LEU A 2 7.27 12.85 0.94
CA LEU A 2 6.41 11.74 0.47
C LEU A 2 7.11 10.38 0.41
N SER A 3 8.29 10.28 -0.20
CA SER A 3 9.07 9.03 -0.27
C SER A 3 9.38 8.48 1.12
N HIS A 4 9.90 9.34 2.01
CA HIS A 4 10.19 8.98 3.40
C HIS A 4 8.93 8.53 4.17
N PHE A 5 7.79 9.17 3.96
CA PHE A 5 6.51 8.72 4.52
C PHE A 5 6.17 7.30 4.05
N LEU A 6 6.26 7.03 2.74
CA LEU A 6 5.94 5.72 2.18
C LEU A 6 6.91 4.64 2.67
N GLU A 7 8.20 4.91 2.69
CA GLU A 7 9.19 4.00 3.24
C GLU A 7 8.92 3.67 4.71
N SER A 8 8.65 4.69 5.53
CA SER A 8 8.33 4.51 6.95
C SER A 8 7.03 3.74 7.14
N PHE A 9 6.01 4.04 6.34
CA PHE A 9 4.70 3.39 6.39
C PHE A 9 4.81 1.90 6.06
N VAL A 10 5.49 1.57 4.96
CA VAL A 10 5.70 0.18 4.48
C VAL A 10 6.53 -0.63 5.48
N LYS A 11 7.63 -0.06 5.98
CA LYS A 11 8.51 -0.74 6.95
C LYS A 11 7.81 -1.02 8.28
N ASN A 12 7.08 -0.05 8.83
CA ASN A 12 6.44 -0.22 10.13
C ASN A 12 5.25 -1.20 10.09
N LEU A 13 4.49 -1.21 8.99
CA LEU A 13 3.36 -2.14 8.82
C LEU A 13 3.77 -3.51 8.26
N LYS A 14 5.06 -3.69 7.88
CA LYS A 14 5.61 -4.95 7.37
C LYS A 14 4.82 -5.55 6.20
N PHE A 15 4.50 -4.71 5.21
CA PHE A 15 3.88 -5.15 3.96
C PHE A 15 4.74 -4.75 2.77
N THR A 16 4.42 -5.26 1.58
CA THR A 16 5.09 -4.84 0.33
C THR A 16 4.16 -3.91 -0.44
N CYS A 17 4.71 -2.80 -0.94
CA CYS A 17 3.95 -1.81 -1.69
C CYS A 17 4.70 -1.40 -2.96
N HIS A 18 4.00 -1.40 -4.09
CA HIS A 18 4.50 -0.90 -5.37
C HIS A 18 3.66 0.32 -5.77
N ILE A 19 4.32 1.42 -6.08
CA ILE A 19 3.67 2.70 -6.39
C ILE A 19 4.31 3.28 -7.65
N GLU A 20 3.48 3.60 -8.64
CA GLU A 20 3.87 4.35 -9.83
C GLU A 20 2.80 5.42 -10.08
N VAL A 21 3.22 6.66 -10.33
CA VAL A 21 2.33 7.79 -10.60
C VAL A 21 2.93 8.62 -11.73
N LYS A 22 2.10 9.01 -12.71
CA LYS A 22 2.52 9.79 -13.88
C LYS A 22 1.67 11.04 -14.02
N GLY A 23 2.30 12.17 -14.33
CA GLY A 23 1.64 13.47 -14.50
C GLY A 23 2.56 14.64 -14.19
N SER A 24 2.04 15.86 -14.32
CA SER A 24 2.82 17.10 -14.18
C SER A 24 2.47 17.93 -12.94
N ASN A 25 1.31 17.72 -12.33
CA ASN A 25 0.87 18.47 -11.14
C ASN A 25 1.10 17.66 -9.86
N SER A 26 2.06 18.12 -9.05
CA SER A 26 2.44 17.45 -7.80
C SER A 26 1.30 17.28 -6.80
N HIS A 27 0.37 18.23 -6.70
CA HIS A 27 -0.79 18.12 -5.80
C HIS A 27 -1.69 16.97 -6.21
N HIS A 28 -2.07 16.92 -7.49
CA HIS A 28 -2.90 15.83 -8.02
C HIS A 28 -2.20 14.48 -7.95
N LEU A 29 -0.88 14.43 -8.20
CA LEU A 29 -0.12 13.18 -8.09
C LEU A 29 -0.15 12.59 -6.68
N ILE A 30 0.05 13.43 -5.66
CA ILE A 30 -0.01 13.01 -4.25
C ILE A 30 -1.43 12.56 -3.90
N GLU A 31 -2.45 13.32 -4.29
CA GLU A 31 -3.85 12.99 -4.01
C GLU A 31 -4.25 11.64 -4.65
N VAL A 32 -3.91 11.43 -5.92
CA VAL A 32 -4.17 10.17 -6.64
C VAL A 32 -3.43 9.01 -5.99
N LEU A 33 -2.18 9.20 -5.58
CA LEU A 33 -1.40 8.19 -4.88
C LEU A 33 -2.10 7.74 -3.60
N PHE A 34 -2.52 8.66 -2.73
CA PHE A 34 -3.19 8.32 -1.47
C PHE A 34 -4.58 7.70 -1.69
N LYS A 35 -5.33 8.16 -2.71
CA LYS A 35 -6.61 7.54 -3.10
C LYS A 35 -6.42 6.10 -3.57
N CYS A 36 -5.43 5.85 -4.42
CA CYS A 36 -5.10 4.50 -4.90
C CYS A 36 -4.60 3.60 -3.77
N LEU A 37 -3.73 4.12 -2.90
CA LEU A 37 -3.24 3.42 -1.73
C LEU A 37 -4.40 2.99 -0.81
N GLY A 38 -5.32 3.90 -0.48
CA GLY A 38 -6.49 3.58 0.35
C GLY A 38 -7.38 2.49 -0.26
N ARG A 39 -7.60 2.52 -1.58
CA ARG A 39 -8.39 1.49 -2.29
C ARG A 39 -7.69 0.13 -2.28
N ALA A 40 -6.39 0.08 -2.53
CA ALA A 40 -5.61 -1.14 -2.51
C ALA A 40 -5.52 -1.73 -1.09
N PHE A 41 -5.24 -0.87 -0.10
CA PHE A 41 -5.11 -1.26 1.29
C PHE A 41 -6.43 -1.79 1.86
N LYS A 42 -7.56 -1.13 1.55
CA LYS A 42 -8.89 -1.64 1.94
C LYS A 42 -9.13 -3.06 1.45
N LYS A 43 -8.69 -3.40 0.22
CA LYS A 43 -8.84 -4.75 -0.32
C LYS A 43 -7.91 -5.76 0.37
N SER A 44 -6.69 -5.36 0.75
CA SER A 44 -5.73 -6.26 1.39
C SER A 44 -6.03 -6.58 2.85
N ILE A 45 -6.74 -5.69 3.57
CA ILE A 45 -7.05 -5.86 5.00
C ILE A 45 -8.43 -6.48 5.26
N GLN A 46 -9.09 -7.03 4.24
CA GLN A 46 -10.37 -7.72 4.44
C GLN A 46 -10.18 -8.92 5.37
N LEU A 47 -11.15 -9.15 6.24
CA LEU A 47 -11.13 -10.31 7.14
C LEU A 47 -11.07 -11.58 6.31
N ASN A 48 -9.99 -12.36 6.47
CA ASN A 48 -9.87 -13.68 5.88
C ASN A 48 -10.32 -14.73 6.91
N THR A 49 -11.42 -15.42 6.62
CA THR A 49 -11.92 -16.55 7.44
C THR A 49 -11.39 -17.90 6.98
N LYS A 50 -10.53 -17.91 5.95
CA LYS A 50 -9.88 -19.12 5.42
C LYS A 50 -8.50 -19.32 6.04
N GLU A 51 -7.82 -20.36 5.60
CA GLU A 51 -6.42 -20.64 5.94
C GLU A 51 -5.47 -19.50 5.53
N VAL A 52 -4.27 -19.52 6.11
CA VAL A 52 -3.21 -18.54 5.83
C VAL A 52 -2.88 -18.54 4.34
N THR A 53 -2.89 -17.37 3.71
CA THR A 53 -2.62 -17.21 2.28
C THR A 53 -1.12 -17.24 1.96
N SER A 54 -0.44 -18.33 2.37
CA SER A 54 0.98 -18.54 2.15
C SER A 54 1.28 -20.04 2.07
N THR A 55 2.03 -20.46 1.04
CA THR A 55 2.45 -21.86 0.88
C THR A 55 3.41 -22.33 1.97
N LYS A 56 4.02 -21.39 2.70
CA LYS A 56 4.87 -21.67 3.87
C LYS A 56 4.07 -21.81 5.17
N GLY A 57 2.76 -21.56 5.13
CA GLY A 57 1.88 -21.57 6.32
C GLY A 57 2.06 -20.38 7.26
N LEU A 58 2.89 -19.40 6.88
CA LEU A 58 3.19 -18.19 7.67
C LEU A 58 3.33 -16.95 6.77
N LEU A 59 3.08 -15.77 7.34
CA LEU A 59 3.22 -14.45 6.70
C LEU A 59 4.35 -13.65 7.33
#